data_AF-A0A0D2N8D3-F1
#
_entry.id   AF-A0A0D2N8D3-F1
#
_cell.length_a   1.000
_cell.length_b   1.000
_cell.length_c   1.000
_cell.angle_alpha   90.00
_cell.angle_beta   90.00
_cell.angle_gamma   90.00
#
_symmetry.space_group_name_H-M   'P 1'
#
loop_
_entity.id
_entity.type
_entity.pdbx_description
1 polymer ?
#
loop_
_entity_poly.entity_id
_entity_poly.type
_entity_poly.pdbx_seq_one_letter_code
_entity_poly.pdbx_strand_id
1 'polypeptide(L)' 'DSDIPHRTLLTNSIKDHSLKIQQDLSAKLQQSPRKISLTFDGWTSAVMTVYIAITAHYI' A
#
# COMPACT_ATOMS: atom_id res chain seq x y z
N ASP A 1 -22.30 -2.96 -23.87
CA ASP A 1 -22.89 -2.79 -22.53
C ASP A 1 -22.51 -3.97 -21.64
N SER A 2 -21.27 -4.09 -21.19
CA SER A 2 -20.80 -3.38 -20.00
C SER A 2 -19.26 -3.30 -20.01
N ASP A 3 -18.70 -2.39 -20.81
CA ASP A 3 -17.24 -2.22 -20.94
C ASP A 3 -16.61 -1.53 -19.72
N ILE A 4 -17.42 -1.03 -18.77
CA ILE A 4 -16.94 -0.32 -17.58
C ILE A 4 -17.22 -1.18 -16.34
N PRO A 5 -16.19 -1.66 -15.63
CA PRO A 5 -16.38 -2.41 -14.42
C PRO A 5 -17.04 -1.53 -13.35
N HIS A 6 -18.09 -2.05 -12.71
CA HIS A 6 -18.71 -1.39 -11.57
C HIS A 6 -17.67 -1.12 -10.47
N ARG A 7 -17.88 -0.03 -9.71
CA ARG A 7 -16.99 0.40 -8.62
C ARG A 7 -16.63 -0.72 -7.65
N THR A 8 -17.54 -1.65 -7.39
CA THR A 8 -17.30 -2.82 -6.54
C THR A 8 -16.26 -3.77 -7.15
N LEU A 9 -16.35 -4.05 -8.45
CA LEU A 9 -15.39 -4.90 -9.17
C LEU A 9 -14.00 -4.25 -9.19
N LEU A 10 -13.92 -2.94 -9.44
CA LEU A 10 -12.65 -2.19 -9.36
C LEU A 10 -12.06 -2.25 -7.95
N THR A 11 -12.87 -2.04 -6.92
CA THR A 11 -12.43 -2.09 -5.53
C THR A 11 -11.89 -3.48 -5.17
N ASN A 12 -12.58 -4.54 -5.58
CA ASN A 12 -12.14 -5.90 -5.33
C ASN A 12 -10.84 -6.22 -6.09
N SER A 13 -10.76 -5.81 -7.36
CA SER A 13 -9.54 -5.98 -8.17
C SER A 13 -8.32 -5.29 -7.54
N ILE A 14 -8.48 -4.07 -7.04
CA ILE A 14 -7.40 -3.33 -6.34
C ILE A 14 -6.98 -4.08 -5.06
N LYS A 15 -7.93 -4.59 -4.28
CA LYS A 15 -7.63 -5.35 -3.05
C LYS A 15 -6.89 -6.64 -3.35
N ASP A 16 -7.36 -7.42 -4.34
CA ASP A 16 -6.73 -8.68 -4.72
C ASP A 16 -5.31 -8.46 -5.24
N HIS A 17 -5.11 -7.40 -6.03
CA HIS A 17 -3.79 -7.03 -6.51
C HIS A 17 -2.86 -6.57 -5.37
N SER A 18 -3.38 -5.75 -4.44
CA SER A 18 -2.64 -5.33 -3.24
C SER A 18 -2.20 -6.51 -2.39
N LEU A 19 -3.05 -7.53 -2.24
CA LEU A 19 -2.73 -8.73 -1.47
C LEU A 19 -1.59 -9.52 -2.11
N LYS A 20 -1.59 -9.67 -3.44
CA LYS A 20 -0.50 -10.34 -4.18
C LYS A 20 0.83 -9.60 -4.00
N ILE A 21 0.83 -8.28 -4.16
CA ILE A 21 2.02 -7.45 -3.95
C ILE A 21 2.55 -7.60 -2.52
N GLN A 22 1.65 -7.62 -1.52
CA GLN A 22 2.05 -7.79 -0.12
C GLN A 22 2.72 -9.14 0.13
N GLN A 23 2.18 -10.23 -0.42
CA GLN A 23 2.77 -11.57 -0.30
C GLN A 23 4.16 -11.64 -0.93
N ASP A 24 4.29 -11.12 -2.15
CA ASP A 24 5.58 -11.07 -2.86
C ASP A 24 6.62 -10.22 -2.11
N LEU A 25 6.20 -9.07 -1.59
CA LEU A 25 7.06 -8.18 -0.82
C LEU A 25 7.50 -8.84 0.49
N SER A 26 6.59 -9.52 1.20
CA SER A 26 6.92 -10.24 2.43
C SER A 26 7.98 -11.31 2.18
N ALA A 27 7.85 -12.07 1.08
CA ALA A 27 8.85 -13.08 0.70
C ALA A 27 10.22 -12.44 0.42
N LYS A 28 10.26 -11.31 -0.31
CA LYS A 28 11.50 -10.57 -0.60
C LYS A 28 12.15 -10.01 0.66
N LEU A 29 11.36 -9.43 1.58
CA LEU A 29 11.87 -8.88 2.83
C LEU A 29 12.42 -9.95 3.78
N GLN A 30 11.86 -11.17 3.78
CA GLN A 30 12.41 -12.30 4.54
C GLN A 30 13.79 -12.74 4.03
N GLN A 31 14.09 -12.51 2.74
CA GLN A 31 15.36 -12.87 2.09
C GLN A 31 16.40 -11.73 2.12
N SER A 32 16.01 -10.50 2.43
CA SER A 32 16.91 -9.32 2.46
C SER A 32 17.74 -9.27 3.76
N PRO A 33 18.98 -8.71 3.73
CA PRO A 33 19.86 -8.56 4.89
C PRO A 33 19.39 -7.59 6.00
N ARG A 34 18.07 -7.40 6.17
CA ARG A 34 17.40 -6.64 7.26
C ARG A 34 17.75 -5.15 7.36
N LYS A 35 18.21 -4.52 6.28
CA LYS A 35 18.38 -3.05 6.23
C LYS A 35 17.09 -2.41 5.71
N ILE A 36 16.14 -2.21 6.62
CA ILE A 36 14.89 -1.51 6.33
C ILE A 36 14.90 -0.18 7.09
N SER A 37 14.73 0.92 6.37
CA SER A 37 14.53 2.26 6.93
C SER A 37 13.06 2.65 6.77
N LEU A 38 12.48 3.29 7.78
CA LEU A 38 11.10 3.75 7.76
C LEU A 38 11.06 5.28 7.78
N THR A 39 10.26 5.86 6.90
CA THR A 39 9.95 7.30 6.87
C THR A 39 8.50 7.48 7.32
N PHE A 40 8.28 8.47 8.19
CA PHE A 40 6.96 8.80 8.74
C PHE A 40 6.62 10.23 8.36
N ASP A 41 5.57 10.39 7.56
CA ASP A 41 5.07 11.70 7.16
C ASP A 41 3.72 11.93 7.86
N GLY A 42 3.68 12.91 8.75
CA GLY A 42 2.47 13.30 9.47
C GLY A 42 1.99 14.67 9.00
N TRP A 43 0.70 14.81 8.70
CA TRP A 43 0.11 16.09 8.34
C TRP A 43 -1.36 16.16 8.75
N THR A 44 -1.91 17.38 8.73
CA THR A 44 -3.34 17.63 8.92
C THR A 44 -3.94 18.22 7.65
N SER A 45 -5.22 17.93 7.40
CA SER A 45 -5.98 18.64 6.38
C SER A 45 -6.50 19.98 6.91
N ALA A 46 -6.99 20.83 5.99
CA ALA A 46 -7.69 22.07 6.32
C ALA A 46 -8.91 21.87 7.23
N VAL A 47 -9.49 20.66 7.27
CA VAL A 47 -10.63 20.29 8.12
C VAL A 47 -10.20 19.53 9.39
N MET A 48 -8.95 19.72 9.83
CA MET A 48 -8.38 19.14 11.06
C MET A 48 -8.36 17.60 11.11
N THR A 49 -8.48 16.92 9.97
CA THR A 49 -8.24 15.46 9.92
C THR A 49 -6.74 15.19 9.93
N VAL A 50 -6.27 14.34 10.84
CA VAL A 50 -4.87 13.94 10.97
C VAL A 50 -4.60 12.73 10.08
N TYR A 51 -3.48 12.76 9.36
CA TYR A 51 -2.98 11.67 8.53
C TYR A 51 -1.56 11.29 8.94
N ILE A 52 -1.24 10.01 8.74
CA ILE A 52 0.13 9.50 8.83
C ILE A 52 0.37 8.59 7.63
N ALA A 53 1.46 8.82 6.91
CA ALA A 53 2.01 7.89 5.94
C ALA A 53 3.27 7.25 6.51
N ILE A 54 3.42 5.95 6.25
CA ILE A 54 4.58 5.17 6.66
C ILE A 54 5.15 4.55 5.39
N THR A 55 6.40 4.86 5.06
CA THR A 55 7.09 4.36 3.87
C THR A 55 8.30 3.54 4.28
N ALA A 56 8.40 2.30 3.79
CA ALA A 56 9.55 1.44 4.01
C ALA A 56 10.53 1.51 2.82
N HIS A 57 11.80 1.79 3.10
CA HIS A 57 12.91 1.75 2.16
C HIS A 57 13.78 0.54 2.47
N TYR A 58 14.03 -0.31 1.49
CA TYR A 58 14.83 -1.53 1.63
C TYR A 58 15.72 -1.73 0.40
N ILE A 59 16.87 -2.38 0.60
CA ILE A 59 17.85 -2.75 -0.44
C ILE A 59 17.83 -4.27 -0.62
#